data_AF-A0A7S0FZ14-F1
#
_entry.id   AF-A0A7S0FZ14-F1
#
_cell.length_a   1.000
_cell.length_b   1.000
_cell.length_c   1.000
_cell.angle_alpha   90.00
_cell.angle_beta   90.00
_cell.angle_gamma   90.00
#
_symmetry.space_group_name_H-M   'P 1'
#
loop_
_entity.id
_entity.type
_entity.pdbx_description
1 polymer ?
#
loop_
_entity_poly.entity_id
_entity_poly.type
_entity_poly.pdbx_seq_one_letter_code
_entity_poly.pdbx_strand_id
1 'polypeptide(L)'
;MLFSALIVMWILPSVRTYLQFRAKLKADLSAFSVARARCFCCDCGHAHPQTGEAIPCDREAIYASIRHWYGGSLHEFEASIRGNFKDNVEHMLGPLLPY
;
A
#
# COMPACT_ATOMS: atom_id res chain seq x y z
N MET A 1 3.50 0.68 -41.17
CA MET A 1 2.10 0.61 -40.69
C MET A 1 1.82 -0.54 -39.71
N LEU A 2 2.50 -1.69 -39.81
CA LEU A 2 2.33 -2.79 -38.82
C LEU A 2 3.00 -2.51 -37.45
N PHE A 3 4.17 -1.87 -37.43
CA PHE A 3 4.84 -1.49 -36.18
C PHE A 3 4.03 -0.53 -35.31
N SER A 4 3.32 0.43 -35.92
CA SER A 4 2.43 1.36 -35.21
C SER A 4 1.20 0.66 -34.60
N ALA A 5 0.66 -0.36 -35.26
CA ALA A 5 -0.47 -1.13 -34.74
C ALA A 5 -0.06 -2.00 -33.54
N LEU A 6 1.13 -2.59 -33.57
CA LEU A 6 1.69 -3.35 -32.45
C LEU A 6 1.97 -2.46 -31.23
N ILE A 7 2.49 -1.25 -31.47
CA ILE A 7 2.69 -0.24 -30.43
C ILE A 7 1.37 0.14 -29.75
N VAL A 8 0.33 0.46 -30.53
CA VAL A 8 -1.00 0.80 -29.98
C VAL A 8 -1.62 -0.39 -29.22
N MET A 9 -1.46 -1.60 -29.74
CA MET A 9 -1.99 -2.84 -29.15
C MET A 9 -1.38 -3.17 -27.78
N TRP A 10 -0.12 -2.78 -27.54
CA TRP A 10 0.56 -2.98 -26.25
C TRP A 10 0.50 -1.75 -25.32
N ILE A 11 0.53 -0.53 -25.88
CA ILE A 11 0.53 0.70 -25.08
C ILE A 11 -0.84 0.97 -24.46
N LEU A 12 -1.95 0.79 -25.20
CA LEU A 12 -3.28 1.14 -24.68
C LEU A 12 -3.70 0.29 -23.46
N PRO A 13 -3.55 -1.05 -23.44
CA PRO A 13 -3.84 -1.85 -22.25
C PRO A 13 -2.90 -1.50 -21.08
N SER A 14 -1.64 -1.19 -21.37
CA SER A 14 -0.65 -0.81 -20.35
C SER A 14 -1.01 0.53 -19.71
N VAL A 15 -1.41 1.53 -20.50
CA VAL A 15 -1.92 2.82 -19.99
C VAL A 15 -3.17 2.62 -19.15
N ARG A 16 -4.14 1.85 -19.64
CA ARG A 16 -5.36 1.56 -18.86
C ARG A 16 -5.04 0.90 -17.53
N THR A 17 -4.16 -0.10 -17.53
CA THR A 17 -3.74 -0.82 -16.32
C THR A 17 -3.04 0.12 -15.34
N TYR A 18 -2.16 0.98 -15.84
CA TYR A 18 -1.50 2.00 -15.04
C TYR A 18 -2.49 2.99 -14.41
N LEU A 19 -3.47 3.48 -15.17
CA LEU A 19 -4.51 4.37 -14.66
C LEU A 19 -5.38 3.69 -13.59
N GLN A 20 -5.74 2.43 -13.79
CA GLN A 20 -6.47 1.62 -12.81
C GLN A 20 -5.65 1.40 -11.54
N PHE A 21 -4.36 1.08 -11.68
CA PHE A 21 -3.45 0.93 -10.57
C PHE A 21 -3.31 2.23 -9.77
N ARG A 22 -3.14 3.37 -10.46
CA ARG A 22 -3.07 4.68 -9.82
C ARG A 22 -4.34 5.03 -9.06
N ALA A 23 -5.51 4.81 -9.67
CA ALA A 23 -6.80 5.03 -9.00
C ALA A 23 -6.98 4.14 -7.78
N LYS A 24 -6.58 2.87 -7.88
CA LYS A 24 -6.59 1.93 -6.76
C LYS A 24 -5.65 2.35 -5.64
N LEU A 25 -4.40 2.73 -5.96
CA LEU A 25 -3.43 3.18 -4.98
C LEU A 25 -3.94 4.41 -4.21
N LYS A 26 -4.52 5.39 -4.91
CA LYS A 26 -5.16 6.55 -4.28
C LYS A 26 -6.26 6.14 -3.30
N ALA A 27 -7.12 5.22 -3.70
CA ALA A 27 -8.19 4.72 -2.83
C ALA A 27 -7.63 3.95 -1.61
N ASP A 28 -6.65 3.08 -1.83
CA ASP A 28 -6.00 2.28 -0.78
C ASP A 28 -5.31 3.18 0.25
N LEU A 29 -4.60 4.23 -0.19
CA LEU A 29 -3.95 5.20 0.70
C LEU A 29 -4.96 6.10 1.43
N SER A 30 -6.04 6.52 0.76
CA SER A 30 -7.09 7.34 1.37
C SER A 30 -7.85 6.59 2.47
N ALA A 31 -8.02 5.28 2.31
CA ALA A 31 -8.67 4.43 3.30
C ALA A 31 -7.68 3.71 4.23
N PHE A 32 -6.36 3.98 4.13
CA PHE A 32 -5.34 3.19 4.83
C PHE A 32 -5.65 3.07 6.33
N SER A 33 -5.51 1.86 6.89
CA SER A 33 -5.54 1.66 8.33
C SER A 33 -4.56 0.57 8.74
N VAL A 34 -3.78 0.86 9.78
CA VAL A 34 -2.78 -0.06 10.33
C VAL A 34 -3.46 -1.28 11.00
N ALA A 35 -4.71 -1.13 11.43
CA ALA A 35 -5.52 -2.25 11.95
C ALA A 35 -5.86 -3.27 10.86
N ARG A 36 -6.09 -2.81 9.63
CA ARG A 36 -6.45 -3.66 8.48
C ARG A 36 -5.25 -4.29 7.78
N ALA A 37 -4.02 -3.92 8.15
CA ALA A 37 -2.81 -4.57 7.65
C ALA A 37 -2.77 -6.02 8.13
N ARG A 38 -2.53 -6.96 7.21
CA ARG A 38 -2.37 -8.38 7.55
C ARG A 38 -0.95 -8.65 8.05
N CYS A 39 -0.84 -9.57 9.00
CA CYS A 39 0.44 -10.03 9.55
C CYS A 39 0.42 -11.55 9.55
N PHE A 40 1.49 -12.18 9.09
CA PHE A 40 1.58 -13.64 9.01
C PHE A 40 1.26 -14.30 10.36
N CYS A 41 1.84 -13.78 11.45
CA CYS A 41 1.59 -14.28 12.81
C CYS A 41 0.09 -14.28 13.17
N CYS A 42 -0.70 -13.31 12.72
CA CYS A 42 -2.15 -13.28 12.95
C CYS A 42 -2.89 -14.26 12.03
N ASP A 43 -2.48 -14.35 10.76
CA ASP A 43 -3.12 -15.19 9.75
C ASP A 43 -2.98 -16.69 10.07
N CYS A 44 -1.90 -17.09 10.77
CA CYS A 44 -1.70 -18.45 11.27
C CYS A 44 -2.13 -18.67 12.73
N GLY A 45 -2.88 -17.73 13.32
CA GLY A 45 -3.39 -17.86 14.69
C GLY A 45 -2.30 -17.90 15.78
N HIS A 46 -1.19 -17.21 15.55
CA HIS A 46 -0.01 -17.19 16.41
C HIS A 46 0.63 -18.57 16.66
N ALA A 47 0.46 -19.50 15.71
CA ALA A 47 1.10 -20.82 15.72
C ALA A 47 1.83 -21.07 14.40
N HIS A 48 3.08 -21.53 14.47
CA HIS A 48 3.88 -21.83 13.30
C HIS A 48 3.26 -23.01 12.52
N PRO A 49 2.98 -22.87 11.21
CA PRO A 49 2.15 -23.84 10.48
C PRO A 49 2.79 -25.22 10.31
N GLN A 50 4.12 -25.35 10.42
CA GLN A 50 4.80 -26.65 10.33
C GLN A 50 5.15 -27.26 11.69
N THR A 51 5.48 -26.43 12.70
CA THR A 51 6.01 -26.92 13.98
C THR A 51 4.98 -26.85 15.11
N GLY A 52 3.92 -26.05 14.94
CA GLY A 52 2.92 -25.78 15.97
C GLY A 52 3.41 -24.87 17.09
N GLU A 53 4.65 -24.37 17.02
CA GLU A 53 5.22 -23.51 18.06
C GLU A 53 4.53 -22.15 18.10
N ALA A 54 4.36 -21.60 19.30
CA ALA A 54 3.77 -20.27 19.48
C ALA A 54 4.68 -19.19 18.89
N ILE A 55 4.11 -18.32 18.05
CA ILE A 55 4.82 -17.19 17.44
C ILE A 55 4.37 -15.89 18.11
N PRO A 56 5.31 -15.02 18.54
CA PRO A 56 4.96 -13.70 19.07
C PRO A 56 4.23 -12.84 18.02
N CYS A 57 3.40 -11.92 18.51
CA CYS A 57 2.61 -11.06 17.64
C CYS A 57 3.45 -9.89 17.10
N ASP A 58 3.86 -9.96 15.83
CA ASP A 58 4.60 -8.85 15.18
C ASP A 58 3.82 -7.54 15.20
N ARG A 59 2.48 -7.58 15.20
CA ARG A 59 1.62 -6.39 15.24
C ARG A 59 1.91 -5.53 16.47
N GLU A 60 2.16 -6.15 17.61
CA GLU A 60 2.45 -5.42 18.85
C GLU A 60 3.78 -4.66 18.75
N ALA A 61 4.81 -5.30 18.19
CA ALA A 61 6.11 -4.68 17.95
C ALA A 61 6.02 -3.51 16.95
N ILE A 62 5.25 -3.69 15.87
CA ILE A 62 4.99 -2.63 14.89
C ILE A 62 4.22 -1.47 15.53
N TYR A 63 3.18 -1.74 16.33
CA TYR A 63 2.41 -0.68 16.98
C TYR A 63 3.24 0.08 18.01
N ALA A 64 4.11 -0.60 18.76
CA ALA A 64 5.04 0.04 19.67
C ALA A 64 5.98 1.00 18.91
N SER A 65 6.54 0.56 17.78
CA SER A 65 7.39 1.39 16.93
C SER A 65 6.66 2.61 16.37
N ILE A 66 5.44 2.42 15.84
CA ILE A 66 4.63 3.53 15.32
C ILE A 66 4.31 4.52 16.43
N ARG A 67 3.88 4.06 17.60
CA ARG A 67 3.62 4.93 18.75
C ARG A 67 4.88 5.69 19.16
N HIS A 68 6.03 5.04 19.16
CA HIS A 68 7.28 5.72 19.47
C HIS A 68 7.60 6.86 18.47
N TRP A 69 7.37 6.66 17.18
CA TRP A 69 7.64 7.67 16.15
C TRP A 69 6.57 8.75 16.02
N TYR A 70 5.32 8.46 16.41
CA TYR A 70 4.15 9.34 16.26
C TYR A 70 3.52 9.70 17.61
N GLY A 71 4.35 10.05 18.61
CA GLY A 71 3.86 10.66 19.85
C GLY A 71 2.86 9.82 20.68
N GLY A 72 2.89 8.50 20.53
CA GLY A 72 1.96 7.57 21.18
C GLY A 72 0.71 7.24 20.37
N SER A 73 0.53 7.81 19.17
CA SER A 73 -0.72 7.78 18.41
C SER A 73 -0.63 7.01 17.10
N LEU A 74 -1.39 5.92 16.99
CA LEU A 74 -1.62 5.25 15.70
C LEU A 74 -2.45 6.13 14.74
N HIS A 75 -3.31 6.98 15.29
CA HIS A 75 -4.17 7.86 14.50
C HIS A 75 -3.36 8.91 13.74
N GLU A 76 -2.33 9.49 14.38
CA GLU A 76 -1.44 10.46 13.74
C GLU A 76 -0.63 9.82 12.60
N PHE A 77 -0.17 8.60 12.78
CA PHE A 77 0.45 7.82 11.70
C PHE A 77 -0.53 7.61 10.54
N GLU A 78 -1.74 7.12 10.80
CA GLU A 78 -2.74 6.91 9.76
C GLU A 78 -3.11 8.22 9.05
N ALA A 79 -3.22 9.34 9.79
CA ALA A 79 -3.47 10.66 9.23
C ALA A 79 -2.31 11.12 8.33
N SER A 80 -1.06 10.90 8.74
CA SER A 80 0.13 11.17 7.92
C SER A 80 0.13 10.38 6.62
N ILE A 81 -0.29 9.10 6.67
CA ILE A 81 -0.40 8.25 5.48
C ILE A 81 -1.51 8.75 4.54
N ARG A 82 -2.71 9.02 5.08
CA ARG A 82 -3.88 9.48 4.29
C ARG A 82 -3.71 10.90 3.74
N GLY A 83 -2.87 11.72 4.37
CA GLY A 83 -2.53 13.07 3.95
C GLY A 83 -1.20 13.11 3.20
N ASN A 84 -0.16 13.62 3.87
CA ASN A 84 1.14 13.97 3.27
C ASN A 84 1.76 12.85 2.43
N PHE A 85 1.75 11.61 2.91
CA PHE A 85 2.36 10.51 2.15
C PHE A 85 1.61 10.23 0.86
N LYS A 86 0.27 10.14 0.90
CA LYS A 86 -0.58 9.99 -0.27
C LYS A 86 -0.33 11.10 -1.28
N ASP A 87 -0.29 12.35 -0.82
CA ASP A 87 -0.11 13.51 -1.69
C ASP A 87 1.29 13.49 -2.34
N ASN A 88 2.33 13.11 -1.60
CA ASN A 88 3.69 12.93 -2.12
C ASN A 88 3.76 11.81 -3.17
N VAL A 89 3.10 10.67 -2.93
CA VAL A 89 3.03 9.56 -3.89
C VAL A 89 2.30 9.99 -5.16
N GLU A 90 1.18 10.72 -5.03
CA GLU A 90 0.44 11.27 -6.18
C GLU A 90 1.31 12.24 -7.00
N HIS A 91 2.13 13.06 -6.33
CA HIS A 91 3.06 13.97 -6.98
C HIS A 91 4.20 13.24 -7.71
N MET A 92 4.81 12.23 -7.08
CA MET A 92 5.89 11.42 -7.66
C MET A 92 5.44 10.62 -8.89
N LEU A 93 4.17 10.20 -8.92
CA LEU A 93 3.59 9.50 -10.08
C LEU A 93 3.35 10.44 -11.28
N GLY A 94 3.44 11.76 -11.09
CA GLY A 94 3.32 12.75 -12.15
C GLY A 94 1.90 12.92 -12.69
N PRO A 95 1.71 13.79 -13.70
CA PRO A 95 0.42 14.01 -14.34
C PRO A 95 -0.07 12.78 -15.10
N LEU A 96 -1.38 12.70 -15.31
CA LEU A 96 -2.05 11.57 -15.96
C LEU A 96 -1.73 11.46 -17.46
N LEU A 97 -1.28 12.56 -18.05
CA LEU A 97 -0.83 12.70 -19.44
C LEU A 97 0.43 13.58 -19.45
N PRO A 98 1.41 13.29 -20.33
CA PRO A 98 2.58 14.14 -20.48
C PRO A 98 2.18 15.42 -21.21
N TYR A 99 1.95 16.49 -20.46
CA TYR A 99 2.00 17.87 -20.95
C TYR A 99 2.86 18.68 -19.98
#